data_AF-A0AA43A9P9-F1
#
_entry.id   AF-A0AA43A9P9-F1
#
_cell.length_a   1.000
_cell.length_b   1.000
_cell.length_c   1.000
_cell.angle_alpha   90.00
_cell.angle_beta   90.00
_cell.angle_gamma   90.00
#
_symmetry.space_group_name_H-M   'P 1'
#
loop_
_entity.id
_entity.type
_entity.pdbx_description
1 polymer ?
#
loop_
_entity_poly.entity_id
_entity_poly.type
_entity_poly.pdbx_seq_one_letter_code
_entity_poly.pdbx_strand_id
1 'polypeptide(L)'
;MSENEKSKEINLEEAGRLIDELERDLAKVRGGSADVQRLRDEVETLRNVLKSPVRRDNWVTESLHAIRQQLDETVDEAVYEGMTISRYVAEVARILGL
;
A
#
# COMPACT_ATOMS: atom_id res chain seq x y z
N MET A 1 -20.83 -24.88 12.75
CA MET A 1 -19.48 -24.30 12.52
C MET A 1 -19.32 -24.28 11.01
N SER A 2 -19.26 -23.16 10.29
CA SER A 2 -19.15 -21.76 10.67
C SER A 2 -19.76 -20.96 9.53
N GLU A 3 -20.80 -20.20 9.81
CA GLU A 3 -21.34 -19.23 8.86
C GLU A 3 -20.48 -17.97 8.93
N ASN A 4 -19.91 -17.60 7.78
CA ASN A 4 -19.83 -16.21 7.36
C ASN A 4 -18.80 -15.31 8.08
N GLU A 5 -17.53 -15.71 8.07
CA GLU A 5 -16.45 -14.71 7.90
C GLU A 5 -16.52 -14.23 6.45
N LYS A 6 -17.45 -13.31 6.16
CA LYS A 6 -17.24 -12.38 5.05
C LYS A 6 -16.01 -11.56 5.43
N SER A 7 -14.83 -12.09 5.15
CA SER A 7 -13.65 -11.27 4.89
C SER A 7 -14.18 -10.13 4.02
N LYS A 8 -14.17 -8.90 4.52
CA LYS A 8 -14.58 -7.74 3.73
C LYS A 8 -13.80 -7.84 2.43
N GLU A 9 -14.47 -8.16 1.33
CA GLU A 9 -13.83 -8.23 0.02
C GLU A 9 -13.23 -6.85 -0.22
N ILE A 10 -11.90 -6.78 -0.19
CA ILE A 10 -11.17 -5.54 -0.37
C ILE A 10 -11.44 -5.05 -1.80
N ASN A 11 -11.66 -3.76 -1.96
CA ASN A 11 -11.86 -3.18 -3.28
C ASN A 11 -10.52 -3.14 -4.03
N LEU A 12 -10.25 -4.16 -4.85
CA LEU A 12 -9.01 -4.29 -5.61
C LEU A 12 -8.78 -3.13 -6.60
N GLU A 13 -9.84 -2.51 -7.11
CA GLU A 13 -9.71 -1.34 -7.99
C GLU A 13 -9.28 -0.10 -7.21
N GLU A 14 -9.83 0.09 -6.01
CA GLU A 14 -9.42 1.18 -5.10
C GLU A 14 -7.97 0.97 -4.64
N ALA A 15 -7.59 -0.27 -4.32
CA ALA A 15 -6.20 -0.63 -4.03
C ALA A 15 -5.29 -0.34 -5.23
N GLY A 16 -5.68 -0.71 -6.45
CA GLY A 16 -4.91 -0.41 -7.66
C GLY A 16 -4.66 1.07 -7.87
N ARG A 17 -5.71 1.90 -7.73
CA ARG A 17 -5.58 3.37 -7.86
C ARG A 17 -4.65 3.95 -6.79
N LEU A 18 -4.81 3.51 -5.54
CA LEU A 18 -3.97 3.97 -4.43
C LEU A 18 -2.49 3.64 -4.65
N ILE A 19 -2.21 2.41 -5.08
CA ILE A 19 -0.85 1.94 -5.32
C ILE A 19 -0.20 2.64 -6.52
N ASP A 20 -0.95 2.91 -7.59
CA ASP A 20 -0.45 3.71 -8.71
C ASP A 20 -0.15 5.18 -8.30
N GLU A 21 -0.97 5.78 -7.43
CA GLU A 21 -0.69 7.12 -6.87
C GLU A 21 0.57 7.11 -5.99
N LEU A 22 0.67 6.13 -5.09
CA LEU A 22 1.80 5.97 -4.19
C LEU A 22 3.12 5.73 -4.94
N GLU A 23 3.13 4.90 -5.97
CA GLU A 23 4.30 4.70 -6.86
C GLU A 23 4.78 6.04 -7.44
N ARG A 24 3.85 6.84 -7.97
CA ARG A 24 4.16 8.13 -8.62
C ARG A 24 4.73 9.15 -7.65
N ASP A 25 4.22 9.18 -6.42
CA ASP A 25 4.72 10.10 -5.40
C ASP A 25 6.06 9.64 -4.84
N LEU A 26 6.23 8.34 -4.57
CA LEU A 26 7.52 7.77 -4.17
C LEU A 26 8.61 7.99 -5.23
N ALA A 27 8.27 7.96 -6.52
CA ALA A 27 9.21 8.22 -7.61
C ALA A 27 9.71 9.67 -7.65
N LYS A 28 8.96 10.63 -7.09
CA LYS A 28 9.38 12.04 -7.00
C LYS A 28 10.38 12.29 -5.88
N VAL A 29 10.36 11.46 -4.83
CA VAL A 29 11.25 11.60 -3.67
C VAL A 29 12.71 11.38 -4.10
N ARG A 30 13.53 12.43 -4.07
CA ARG A 30 14.95 12.37 -4.48
C ARG A 30 15.84 12.03 -3.30
N GLY A 31 16.56 10.91 -3.41
CA GLY A 31 17.26 10.34 -2.25
C GLY A 31 16.25 9.70 -1.30
N GLY A 32 16.62 8.58 -0.70
CA GLY A 32 15.75 7.86 0.22
C GLY A 32 16.59 6.93 1.06
N SER A 33 16.23 6.82 2.33
CA SER A 33 16.79 5.81 3.22
C SER A 33 16.51 4.40 2.68
N ALA A 34 17.15 3.40 3.26
CA ALA A 34 16.86 2.00 2.94
C ALA A 34 15.36 1.68 3.10
N ASP A 35 14.66 2.40 3.97
CA ASP A 35 13.25 2.18 4.30
C ASP A 35 12.34 2.68 3.18
N VAL A 36 12.67 3.85 2.61
CA VAL A 36 11.98 4.37 1.40
C VAL A 36 12.20 3.44 0.20
N GLN A 37 13.39 2.85 0.02
CA GLN A 37 13.61 1.88 -1.06
C GLN A 37 12.79 0.60 -0.83
N ARG A 38 12.78 0.07 0.39
CA ARG A 38 11.94 -1.10 0.73
C ARG A 38 10.46 -0.84 0.47
N LEU A 39 9.96 0.36 0.77
CA LEU A 39 8.58 0.74 0.47
C LEU A 39 8.32 0.80 -1.04
N ARG A 40 9.25 1.33 -1.84
CA ARG A 40 9.14 1.34 -3.31
C ARG A 40 9.05 -0.07 -3.89
N ASP A 41 9.91 -0.97 -3.43
CA ASP A 41 9.96 -2.35 -3.90
C ASP A 41 8.64 -3.10 -3.61
N GLU A 42 8.08 -2.90 -2.41
CA GLU A 42 6.80 -3.51 -2.02
C GLU A 42 5.62 -2.94 -2.84
N VAL A 43 5.59 -1.62 -3.04
CA VAL A 43 4.58 -0.93 -3.86
C VAL A 43 4.63 -1.41 -5.31
N GLU A 44 5.83 -1.55 -5.88
CA GLU A 44 6.00 -2.08 -7.24
C GLU A 44 5.53 -3.53 -7.34
N THR A 45 5.86 -4.36 -6.34
CA THR A 45 5.45 -5.77 -6.28
C THR A 45 3.92 -5.90 -6.22
N LEU A 46 3.27 -5.13 -5.34
CA LEU A 46 1.81 -5.12 -5.22
C LEU A 46 1.14 -4.64 -6.51
N ARG A 47 1.68 -3.60 -7.14
CA ARG A 47 1.19 -3.10 -8.44
C ARG A 47 1.23 -4.18 -9.52
N ASN A 48 2.32 -4.95 -9.59
CA ASN A 48 2.48 -6.03 -10.56
C ASN A 48 1.46 -7.16 -10.31
N VAL A 49 1.19 -7.49 -9.05
CA VAL A 49 0.17 -8.49 -8.70
C VAL A 49 -1.24 -8.00 -9.00
N LEU A 50 -1.56 -6.73 -8.72
CA LEU A 50 -2.86 -6.15 -9.05
C LEU A 50 -3.13 -6.13 -10.57
N LYS A 51 -2.07 -6.06 -11.39
CA LYS A 51 -2.14 -6.18 -12.86
C LYS A 51 -2.19 -7.63 -13.36
N SER A 52 -1.90 -8.61 -12.50
CA SER A 52 -1.94 -10.03 -12.87
C SER A 52 -3.37 -10.52 -13.09
N PRO A 53 -3.61 -11.43 -14.06
CA PRO A 53 -4.90 -12.09 -14.23
C PRO A 53 -5.22 -13.12 -13.13
N VAL A 54 -4.21 -13.56 -12.36
CA VAL A 54 -4.38 -14.50 -11.24
C VAL A 54 -4.18 -13.74 -9.93
N ARG A 55 -5.22 -13.04 -9.48
CA ARG A 55 -5.20 -12.25 -8.25
C ARG A 55 -5.62 -13.12 -7.06
N ARG A 56 -4.92 -12.98 -5.94
CA ARG A 56 -5.30 -13.58 -4.66
C ARG A 56 -5.59 -12.45 -3.68
N ASP A 57 -6.84 -12.30 -3.28
CA ASP A 57 -7.30 -11.20 -2.43
C ASP A 57 -6.59 -11.20 -1.07
N ASN A 58 -6.29 -12.39 -0.53
CA ASN A 58 -5.50 -12.52 0.70
C ASN A 58 -4.11 -11.91 0.57
N TRP A 59 -3.43 -12.14 -0.56
CA TRP A 59 -2.09 -11.61 -0.78
C TRP A 59 -2.11 -10.09 -0.91
N VAL A 60 -3.10 -9.54 -1.62
CA VAL A 60 -3.27 -8.08 -1.73
C VAL A 60 -3.53 -7.46 -0.36
N THR A 61 -4.34 -8.12 0.47
CA THR A 61 -4.62 -7.69 1.85
C THR A 61 -3.34 -7.68 2.70
N GLU A 62 -2.55 -8.76 2.63
CA GLU A 62 -1.26 -8.86 3.36
C GLU A 62 -0.25 -7.78 2.91
N SER A 63 -0.10 -7.56 1.61
CA SER A 63 0.79 -6.51 1.08
C SER A 63 0.31 -5.10 1.44
N LEU A 64 -1.00 -4.84 1.45
CA LEU A 64 -1.53 -3.56 1.92
C LEU A 64 -1.22 -3.33 3.42
N HIS A 65 -1.31 -4.38 4.25
CA HIS A 65 -0.90 -4.28 5.65
C HIS A 65 0.59 -3.98 5.80
N ALA A 66 1.45 -4.64 5.02
CA ALA A 66 2.89 -4.40 5.02
C ALA A 66 3.23 -2.96 4.60
N ILE A 67 2.64 -2.48 3.50
CA ILE A 67 2.80 -1.10 3.03
C ILE A 67 2.36 -0.10 4.08
N ARG A 68 1.23 -0.32 4.76
CA ARG A 68 0.78 0.56 5.85
C ARG A 68 1.80 0.63 6.98
N GLN A 69 2.33 -0.51 7.40
CA GLN A 69 3.35 -0.55 8.46
C GLN A 69 4.63 0.17 8.02
N GLN A 70 5.11 -0.07 6.80
CA GLN A 70 6.28 0.60 6.26
C GLN A 70 6.07 2.11 6.12
N LEU A 71 4.87 2.54 5.72
CA LEU A 71 4.50 3.96 5.70
C LEU A 71 4.60 4.56 7.10
N ASP A 72 4.01 3.91 8.12
CA ASP A 72 4.10 4.34 9.53
C ASP A 72 5.57 4.44 10.01
N GLU A 73 6.41 3.47 9.66
CA GLU A 73 7.85 3.47 9.98
C GLU A 73 8.64 4.57 9.24
N THR A 74 8.20 4.94 8.04
CA THR A 74 8.85 5.95 7.18
C THR A 74 8.39 7.38 7.50
N VAL A 75 7.32 7.56 8.30
CA VAL A 75 6.76 8.89 8.69
C VAL A 75 7.82 9.80 9.31
N ASP A 76 8.74 9.25 10.11
CA ASP A 76 9.78 10.05 10.79
C ASP A 76 10.86 10.58 9.83
N GLU A 77 11.02 9.99 8.64
CA GLU A 77 12.10 10.35 7.69
C GLU A 77 11.62 11.09 6.44
N ALA A 78 10.35 10.92 6.03
CA ALA A 78 9.86 11.34 4.72
C ALA A 78 8.81 12.48 4.76
N VAL A 79 8.97 13.41 5.70
CA VAL A 79 8.27 14.73 5.68
C VAL A 79 8.76 15.62 4.52
N TYR A 80 9.81 15.23 3.80
CA TYR A 80 10.40 16.03 2.73
C TYR A 80 9.72 15.84 1.37
N GLU A 81 9.35 16.97 0.75
CA GLU A 81 8.93 17.13 -0.65
C GLU A 81 7.52 16.65 -1.04
N GLY A 82 6.50 16.97 -0.24
CA GLY A 82 5.12 17.09 -0.74
C GLY A 82 4.31 15.80 -0.85
N MET A 83 4.83 14.68 -0.37
CA MET A 83 4.08 13.44 -0.17
C MET A 83 3.48 13.41 1.25
N THR A 84 2.16 13.30 1.36
CA THR A 84 1.48 13.19 2.66
C THR A 84 1.36 11.71 3.05
N ILE A 85 2.37 11.15 3.74
CA ILE A 85 2.36 9.74 4.19
C ILE A 85 1.12 9.42 5.02
N SER A 86 0.69 10.33 5.89
CA SER A 86 -0.52 10.17 6.69
C SER A 86 -1.80 9.99 5.87
N ARG A 87 -1.87 10.57 4.66
CA ARG A 87 -2.98 10.34 3.72
C ARG A 87 -2.97 8.90 3.23
N TYR A 88 -1.80 8.41 2.81
CA TYR A 88 -1.66 7.03 2.32
C TYR A 88 -1.97 6.00 3.42
N VAL A 89 -1.49 6.22 4.66
CA VAL A 89 -1.82 5.36 5.81
C VAL A 89 -3.34 5.28 6.02
N ALA A 90 -4.04 6.42 5.98
CA ALA A 90 -5.48 6.48 6.16
C ALA A 90 -6.25 5.80 5.01
N GLU A 91 -5.83 6.00 3.77
CA GLU A 91 -6.47 5.39 2.60
C GLU A 91 -6.25 3.87 2.57
N VAL A 92 -5.05 3.38 2.91
CA VAL A 92 -4.79 1.94 3.06
C VAL A 92 -5.66 1.36 4.19
N ALA A 93 -5.74 2.02 5.35
CA ALA A 93 -6.58 1.56 6.46
C ALA A 93 -8.07 1.46 6.07
N ARG A 94 -8.57 2.45 5.32
CA ARG A 94 -9.94 2.45 4.78
C ARG A 94 -10.18 1.25 3.86
N ILE A 95 -9.25 0.93 2.95
CA ILE A 95 -9.38 -0.21 2.03
C ILE A 95 -9.37 -1.53 2.80
N LEU A 96 -8.53 -1.64 3.83
CA LEU A 96 -8.48 -2.78 4.74
C LEU A 96 -9.72 -2.86 5.67
N GLY A 97 -10.51 -1.79 5.73
CA GLY A 97 -11.71 -1.71 6.56
C GLY A 97 -11.43 -1.61 8.06
N LEU A 98 -10.30 -0.99 8.42
CA LEU A 98 -9.83 -0.70 9.78
C LEU A 98 -10.40 0.61 10.33
#